data_AF-A0A661DKB8-F1
#
_entry.id   AF-A0A661DKB8-F1
#
_cell.length_a   1.000
_cell.length_b   1.000
_cell.length_c   1.000
_cell.angle_alpha   90.00
_cell.angle_beta   90.00
_cell.angle_gamma   90.00
#
_symmetry.space_group_name_H-M   'P 1'
#
loop_
_entity.id
_entity.type
_entity.pdbx_description
1 polymer ?
#
loop_
_entity_poly.entity_id
_entity_poly.type
_entity_poly.pdbx_seq_one_letter_code
_entity_poly.pdbx_strand_id
1 'polypeptide(L)'
;MLKVVYSNNMVQLAARLADLQQSQPLSPLEAETVIVQSNELSRWLSLFLAQHHGIASHIDFPYPSAFIWALFRRLLPDIPKQSSFSTDAMAWQIYELLPACCNESDFEAITAYLGDRDDPVKRYALAHRIADSFDQYLMYRPDWIQSW
;
A
#
# COMPACT_ATOMS: atom_id res chain seq x y z
N MET A 1 -3.56 -12.24 -20.25
CA MET A 1 -3.69 -11.05 -21.12
C MET A 1 -4.29 -9.92 -20.29
N LEU A 2 -3.63 -8.76 -20.23
CA LEU A 2 -4.19 -7.58 -19.57
C LEU A 2 -5.27 -6.97 -20.47
N LYS A 3 -6.49 -6.82 -19.97
CA LYS A 3 -7.61 -6.18 -20.68
C LYS A 3 -7.89 -4.83 -20.02
N VAL A 4 -7.97 -3.78 -20.84
CA VAL A 4 -8.35 -2.44 -20.38
C VAL A 4 -9.72 -2.09 -20.96
N VAL A 5 -10.67 -1.76 -20.09
CA VAL A 5 -12.04 -1.40 -20.47
C VAL A 5 -12.26 0.05 -20.10
N TYR A 6 -12.67 0.86 -21.08
CA TYR A 6 -12.91 2.29 -20.91
C TYR A 6 -14.41 2.57 -20.85
N SER A 7 -14.80 3.52 -20.00
CA SER A 7 -16.17 4.04 -19.90
C SER A 7 -16.12 5.43 -19.26
N ASN A 8 -17.08 6.28 -19.61
CA ASN A 8 -17.32 7.55 -18.93
C ASN A 8 -18.27 7.41 -17.73
N ASN A 9 -18.80 6.21 -17.48
CA ASN A 9 -19.73 5.93 -16.39
C ASN A 9 -19.27 4.70 -15.59
N MET A 10 -18.99 4.92 -14.31
CA MET A 10 -18.58 3.87 -13.36
C MET A 10 -19.62 2.76 -13.22
N VAL A 11 -20.91 3.08 -13.29
CA VAL A 11 -22.00 2.09 -13.21
C VAL A 11 -21.92 1.08 -14.36
N GLN A 12 -21.54 1.53 -15.56
CA GLN A 12 -21.36 0.62 -16.70
C GLN A 12 -20.15 -0.30 -16.51
N LEU A 13 -19.06 0.19 -15.91
CA LEU A 13 -17.90 -0.65 -15.59
C LEU A 13 -18.25 -1.69 -14.52
N ALA A 14 -19.00 -1.29 -13.50
CA ALA A 14 -19.47 -2.19 -12.45
C ALA A 14 -20.45 -3.25 -12.99
N ALA A 15 -21.37 -2.86 -13.88
CA ALA A 15 -22.26 -3.81 -14.56
C ALA A 15 -21.47 -4.82 -15.40
N ARG A 16 -20.46 -4.36 -16.15
CA ARG A 16 -19.55 -5.25 -16.88
C ARG A 16 -18.79 -6.22 -15.98
N LEU A 17 -18.35 -5.77 -14.81
CA LEU A 17 -17.72 -6.64 -13.80
C LEU A 17 -18.71 -7.70 -13.31
N ALA A 18 -19.94 -7.29 -12.98
CA ALA A 18 -21.00 -8.20 -12.54
C ALA A 18 -21.32 -9.27 -13.59
N ASP A 19 -21.43 -8.89 -14.87
CA ASP A 19 -21.68 -9.81 -15.99
C ASP A 19 -20.53 -10.80 -16.16
N LEU A 20 -19.28 -10.34 -15.98
CA LEU A 20 -18.08 -11.17 -16.10
C LEU A 20 -18.06 -12.24 -14.99
N GLN A 21 -18.34 -11.86 -13.74
CA GLN A 21 -18.35 -12.80 -12.61
C GLN A 21 -19.43 -13.89 -12.78
N GLN A 22 -20.59 -13.57 -13.35
CA GLN A 22 -21.63 -14.57 -13.60
C GLN A 22 -21.31 -15.48 -14.80
N SER A 23 -20.75 -14.92 -15.87
CA SER A 23 -20.45 -15.68 -17.08
C SER A 23 -19.21 -16.56 -16.97
N GLN A 24 -18.29 -16.23 -16.06
CA GLN A 24 -17.03 -16.94 -15.82
C GLN A 24 -16.77 -17.07 -14.31
N PRO A 25 -17.57 -17.89 -13.59
CA PRO A 25 -17.43 -18.02 -12.15
C PRO A 25 -16.09 -18.67 -11.79
N LEU A 26 -15.50 -18.22 -10.67
CA LEU A 26 -14.32 -18.84 -10.07
C LEU A 26 -14.64 -20.25 -9.51
N SER A 27 -13.59 -20.97 -9.10
CA SER A 27 -13.76 -22.27 -8.47
C SER A 27 -14.50 -22.15 -7.13
N PRO A 28 -15.19 -23.20 -6.65
CA PRO A 28 -15.82 -23.17 -5.33
C PRO A 28 -14.85 -22.76 -4.23
N LEU A 29 -15.28 -21.84 -3.36
CA LEU A 29 -14.50 -21.28 -2.24
C LEU A 29 -13.27 -20.45 -2.64
N GLU A 30 -13.09 -20.13 -3.92
CA GLU A 30 -12.12 -19.12 -4.35
C GLU A 30 -12.72 -17.72 -4.13
N ALA A 31 -11.92 -16.80 -3.58
CA ALA A 31 -12.35 -15.43 -3.36
C ALA A 31 -12.17 -14.60 -4.63
N GLU A 32 -13.19 -13.81 -4.98
CA GLU A 32 -13.07 -12.78 -6.01
C GLU A 32 -12.11 -11.69 -5.52
N THR A 33 -11.26 -11.15 -6.40
CA THR A 33 -10.36 -10.05 -6.03
C THR A 33 -10.62 -8.82 -6.89
N VAL A 34 -11.01 -7.72 -6.26
CA VAL A 34 -11.25 -6.44 -6.93
C VAL A 34 -10.39 -5.36 -6.31
N ILE A 35 -9.33 -4.96 -7.00
CA ILE A 35 -8.43 -3.91 -6.52
C ILE A 35 -9.16 -2.57 -6.53
N VAL A 36 -9.18 -1.89 -5.39
CA VAL A 36 -9.84 -0.58 -5.21
C VAL A 36 -8.85 0.43 -4.65
N GLN A 37 -9.19 1.72 -4.70
CA GLN A 37 -8.35 2.79 -4.16
C GLN A 37 -8.92 3.40 -2.88
N SER A 38 -10.12 3.01 -2.48
CA SER A 38 -10.78 3.55 -1.28
C SER A 38 -11.82 2.59 -0.71
N ASN A 39 -12.12 2.75 0.57
CA ASN A 39 -13.16 1.98 1.26
C ASN A 39 -14.58 2.34 0.79
N GLU A 40 -14.79 3.57 0.31
CA GLU A 40 -16.07 4.00 -0.25
C GLU A 40 -16.38 3.22 -1.52
N LEU A 41 -15.38 3.01 -2.38
CA LEU A 41 -15.54 2.24 -3.60
C LEU A 41 -15.81 0.76 -3.33
N SER A 42 -15.10 0.14 -2.38
CA SER A 42 -15.36 -1.26 -2.01
C SER A 42 -16.78 -1.46 -1.48
N ARG A 43 -17.24 -0.55 -0.62
CA ARG A 43 -18.61 -0.57 -0.09
C ARG A 43 -19.65 -0.37 -1.18
N TRP A 44 -19.44 0.61 -2.05
CA TRP A 44 -20.35 0.89 -3.16
C TRP A 44 -20.44 -0.32 -4.12
N LEU A 45 -19.30 -0.90 -4.51
CA LEU A 45 -19.24 -2.09 -5.35
C LEU A 45 -19.92 -3.30 -4.69
N SER A 46 -19.69 -3.53 -3.40
CA SER A 46 -20.34 -4.64 -2.68
C SER A 46 -21.87 -4.53 -2.73
N LEU A 47 -22.41 -3.33 -2.51
CA LEU A 47 -23.86 -3.09 -2.60
C LEU A 47 -24.36 -3.24 -4.05
N PHE A 48 -23.63 -2.70 -5.02
CA PHE A 48 -23.98 -2.79 -6.43
C PHE A 48 -24.03 -4.26 -6.90
N LEU A 49 -22.99 -5.04 -6.59
CA LEU A 49 -22.91 -6.47 -6.91
C LEU A 49 -24.01 -7.26 -6.19
N ALA A 50 -24.28 -6.97 -4.92
CA ALA A 50 -25.37 -7.63 -4.19
C ALA A 50 -26.74 -7.35 -4.81
N GLN A 51 -26.99 -6.14 -5.32
CA GLN A 51 -28.23 -5.83 -6.04
C GLN A 51 -28.34 -6.59 -7.37
N HIS A 52 -27.22 -6.80 -8.06
CA HIS A 52 -27.19 -7.47 -9.36
C HIS A 52 -27.19 -9.01 -9.26
N HIS A 53 -26.54 -9.56 -8.24
CA HIS A 53 -26.35 -11.00 -8.04
C HIS A 53 -27.28 -11.59 -6.96
N GLY A 54 -27.96 -10.75 -6.19
CA GLY A 54 -28.75 -11.11 -5.00
C GLY A 54 -27.92 -11.16 -3.71
N ILE A 55 -26.61 -11.42 -3.81
CA ILE A 55 -25.65 -11.41 -2.70
C ILE A 55 -24.26 -11.03 -3.22
N ALA A 56 -23.48 -10.31 -2.41
CA ALA A 56 -22.05 -10.14 -2.60
C ALA A 56 -21.33 -10.69 -1.37
N SER A 57 -20.52 -11.72 -1.54
CA SER A 57 -19.76 -12.35 -0.46
C SER A 57 -18.43 -12.90 -0.99
N HIS A 58 -17.46 -13.06 -0.09
CA HIS A 58 -16.13 -13.59 -0.40
C HIS A 58 -15.39 -12.83 -1.52
N ILE A 59 -15.47 -11.50 -1.47
CA ILE A 59 -14.73 -10.58 -2.36
C ILE A 59 -13.66 -9.86 -1.53
N ASP A 60 -12.41 -10.01 -1.93
CA ASP A 60 -11.28 -9.26 -1.41
C ASP A 60 -11.14 -7.92 -2.15
N PHE A 61 -11.04 -6.84 -1.39
CA PHE A 61 -10.86 -5.48 -1.91
C PHE A 61 -9.49 -4.90 -1.50
N PRO A 62 -8.37 -5.44 -1.99
CA PRO A 62 -7.05 -4.93 -1.63
C PRO A 62 -6.78 -3.57 -2.30
N TYR A 63 -5.99 -2.74 -1.61
CA TYR A 63 -5.33 -1.61 -2.25
C TYR A 63 -4.24 -2.08 -3.22
N PRO A 64 -3.83 -1.25 -4.20
CA PRO A 64 -2.84 -1.66 -5.20
C PRO A 64 -1.54 -2.16 -4.58
N SER A 65 -0.97 -1.44 -3.60
CA SER A 65 0.28 -1.83 -2.93
C SER A 65 0.16 -3.18 -2.21
N ALA A 66 -0.94 -3.39 -1.48
CA ALA A 66 -1.20 -4.65 -0.77
C ALA A 66 -1.36 -5.83 -1.75
N PHE A 67 -2.01 -5.61 -2.90
CA PHE A 67 -2.16 -6.62 -3.94
C PHE A 67 -0.80 -6.98 -4.57
N ILE A 68 0.02 -5.98 -4.91
CA ILE A 68 1.37 -6.22 -5.45
C ILE A 68 2.23 -7.00 -4.44
N TRP A 69 2.18 -6.65 -3.15
CA TRP A 69 2.91 -7.41 -2.12
C TRP A 69 2.42 -8.86 -2.00
N ALA A 70 1.10 -9.08 -2.07
CA ALA A 70 0.52 -10.42 -2.09
C ALA A 70 0.99 -11.24 -3.31
N LEU A 71 1.14 -10.60 -4.47
CA LEU A 71 1.71 -11.24 -5.66
C LEU A 71 3.19 -11.59 -5.48
N PHE A 72 4.01 -10.71 -4.89
CA PHE A 72 5.41 -11.03 -4.58
C PHE A 72 5.52 -12.27 -3.69
N ARG A 73 4.69 -12.38 -2.64
CA ARG A 73 4.67 -13.57 -1.78
C ARG A 73 4.24 -14.85 -2.49
N ARG A 74 3.46 -14.75 -3.57
CA ARG A 74 3.00 -15.91 -4.34
C ARG A 74 4.04 -16.36 -5.38
N LEU A 75 4.83 -15.42 -5.91
CA LEU A 75 5.72 -15.66 -7.06
C LEU A 75 7.18 -15.79 -6.67
N LEU A 76 7.61 -15.17 -5.57
CA LEU A 76 8.99 -15.17 -5.10
C LEU A 76 9.11 -16.00 -3.80
N PRO A 77 10.22 -16.73 -3.61
CA PRO A 77 10.48 -17.45 -2.37
C PRO A 77 10.77 -16.47 -1.22
N ASP A 78 10.49 -16.91 0.01
CA ASP A 78 10.95 -16.28 1.26
C ASP A 78 10.54 -14.80 1.49
N ILE A 79 9.45 -14.35 0.86
CA ILE A 79 8.92 -13.00 1.12
C ILE A 79 8.08 -12.97 2.41
N PRO A 80 8.40 -12.09 3.39
CA PRO A 80 7.68 -12.02 4.66
C PRO A 80 6.24 -11.55 4.50
N LYS A 81 5.41 -11.85 5.51
CA LYS A 81 3.98 -11.48 5.46
C LYS A 81 3.77 -9.98 5.35
N GLN A 82 4.59 -9.19 6.04
CA GLN A 82 4.61 -7.73 5.99
C GLN A 82 5.98 -7.28 5.51
N SER A 83 6.03 -6.16 4.79
CA SER A 83 7.31 -5.55 4.43
C SER A 83 8.02 -5.09 5.70
N SER A 84 9.30 -5.47 5.84
CA SER A 84 10.17 -4.91 6.88
C SER A 84 10.42 -3.41 6.69
N PHE A 85 10.14 -2.90 5.49
CA PHE A 85 10.22 -1.49 5.12
C PHE A 85 8.83 -0.85 5.03
N SER A 86 7.89 -1.27 5.87
CA SER A 86 6.67 -0.46 6.06
C SER A 86 7.04 0.87 6.71
N THR A 87 6.29 1.94 6.41
CA THR A 87 6.50 3.26 7.01
C THR A 87 6.63 3.18 8.53
N ASP A 88 5.71 2.48 9.21
CA ASP A 88 5.73 2.33 10.67
C ASP A 88 7.02 1.65 11.17
N ALA A 89 7.46 0.57 10.52
CA ALA A 89 8.67 -0.13 10.91
C ALA A 89 9.93 0.72 10.66
N MET A 90 10.00 1.38 9.50
CA MET A 90 11.10 2.29 9.18
C MET A 90 11.15 3.48 10.13
N ALA A 91 10.00 4.05 10.52
CA ALA A 91 9.94 5.17 11.45
C ALA A 91 10.61 4.82 12.78
N TRP A 92 10.38 3.62 13.32
CA TRP A 92 11.06 3.17 14.54
C TRP A 92 12.55 2.93 14.35
N GLN A 93 12.96 2.31 13.24
CA GLN A 93 14.38 2.13 12.95
C GLN A 93 15.11 3.47 12.78
N ILE A 94 14.53 4.41 12.03
CA ILE A 94 15.07 5.75 11.84
C ILE A 94 15.12 6.51 13.18
N TYR A 95 14.09 6.38 14.01
CA TYR A 95 14.05 7.00 15.33
C TYR A 95 15.25 6.59 16.21
N GLU A 96 15.62 5.29 16.17
CA GLU A 96 16.80 4.78 16.89
C GLU A 96 18.13 5.24 16.28
N LEU A 97 18.19 5.41 14.95
CA LEU A 97 19.39 5.81 14.23
C LEU A 97 19.69 7.32 14.31
N LEU A 98 18.64 8.16 14.36
CA LEU A 98 18.77 9.62 14.32
C LEU A 98 19.79 10.20 15.32
N PRO A 99 19.85 9.79 16.60
CA PRO A 99 20.83 10.30 17.54
C PRO A 99 22.28 10.01 17.16
N ALA A 100 22.54 8.86 16.54
CA ALA A 100 23.88 8.51 16.05
C ALA A 100 24.27 9.38 14.85
N CYS A 101 23.32 9.64 13.95
CA CYS A 101 23.51 10.49 12.77
C CYS A 101 23.78 11.95 13.11
N CYS A 102 23.33 12.47 14.26
CA CYS A 102 23.59 13.86 14.66
C CYS A 102 25.08 14.22 14.79
N ASN A 103 25.97 13.22 14.90
CA ASN A 103 27.42 13.42 14.98
C ASN A 103 28.10 13.51 13.60
N GLU A 104 27.36 13.29 12.52
CA GLU A 104 27.88 13.31 11.14
C GLU A 104 27.79 14.73 10.55
N SER A 105 28.79 15.12 9.77
CA SER A 105 28.88 16.48 9.20
C SER A 105 27.74 16.83 8.24
N ASP A 106 27.15 15.84 7.57
CA ASP A 106 26.09 16.09 6.60
C ASP A 106 24.69 16.22 7.26
N PHE A 107 24.60 16.04 8.58
CA PHE A 107 23.35 16.02 9.34
C PHE A 107 23.10 17.30 10.16
N GLU A 108 23.87 18.36 9.94
CA GLU A 108 23.78 19.63 10.69
C GLU A 108 22.35 20.19 10.82
N ALA A 109 21.56 20.15 9.74
CA ALA A 109 20.18 20.62 9.76
C ALA A 109 19.26 19.77 10.65
N ILE A 110 19.49 18.46 10.71
CA ILE A 110 18.76 17.52 11.57
C ILE A 110 19.17 17.76 13.03
N THR A 111 20.47 17.88 13.29
CA THR A 111 21.01 18.19 14.61
C THR A 111 20.44 19.50 15.16
N ALA A 112 20.40 20.55 14.33
CA ALA A 112 19.82 21.84 14.70
C ALA A 112 18.30 21.76 14.98
N TYR A 113 17.56 20.95 14.23
CA TYR A 113 16.12 20.77 14.43
C TYR A 113 15.79 20.02 15.72
N LEU A 114 16.52 18.93 16.00
CA LEU A 114 16.36 18.15 17.23
C LEU A 114 16.79 18.96 18.46
N GLY A 115 17.87 19.75 18.33
CA GLY A 115 18.41 20.59 19.38
C GLY A 115 18.99 19.79 20.56
N ASP A 116 19.39 20.49 21.62
CA ASP A 116 20.09 19.86 22.76
C ASP A 116 19.18 19.03 23.68
N ARG A 117 17.86 19.30 23.63
CA ARG A 117 16.85 18.51 24.33
C ARG A 117 16.30 17.52 23.32
N ASP A 118 16.83 16.30 23.36
CA ASP A 118 16.36 15.14 22.57
C ASP A 118 14.88 14.83 22.89
N ASP A 119 13.99 15.66 22.36
CA ASP A 119 12.55 15.58 22.55
C ASP A 119 12.04 14.37 21.76
N PRO A 120 11.55 13.31 22.45
CA PRO A 120 11.13 12.08 21.80
C PRO A 120 9.98 12.31 20.83
N VAL A 121 9.12 13.32 21.06
CA VAL A 121 8.00 13.62 20.17
C VAL A 121 8.51 14.23 18.86
N LYS A 122 9.46 15.16 18.92
CA LYS A 122 10.07 15.74 17.73
C LYS A 122 10.86 14.72 16.94
N ARG A 123 11.66 13.89 17.63
CA ARG A 123 12.44 12.82 16.99
C ARG A 123 11.54 11.83 16.27
N TYR A 124 10.44 11.41 16.91
CA TYR A 124 9.47 10.51 16.28
C TYR A 124 8.79 11.16 15.06
N ALA A 125 8.36 12.42 15.17
CA ALA A 125 7.74 13.12 14.06
C ALA A 125 8.69 13.27 12.85
N LEU A 126 9.98 13.55 13.09
CA LEU A 126 10.99 13.60 12.04
C LEU A 126 11.23 12.21 11.43
N ALA A 127 11.40 11.19 12.26
CA ALA A 127 11.64 9.82 11.82
C ALA A 127 10.50 9.31 10.93
N HIS A 128 9.24 9.57 11.32
CA HIS A 128 8.07 9.23 10.52
C HIS A 128 8.08 9.96 9.17
N ARG A 129 8.41 11.26 9.14
CA ARG A 129 8.45 12.03 7.89
C ARG A 129 9.56 11.56 6.93
N ILE A 130 10.69 11.10 7.46
CA ILE A 130 11.75 10.47 6.67
C ILE A 130 11.27 9.11 6.14
N ALA A 131 10.65 8.29 7.00
CA ALA A 131 10.08 7.00 6.61
C ALA A 131 9.02 7.15 5.49
N ASP A 132 8.14 8.14 5.58
CA ASP A 132 7.15 8.46 4.53
C ASP A 132 7.82 8.81 3.19
N SER A 133 8.97 9.50 3.24
CA SER A 133 9.73 9.85 2.04
C SER A 133 10.40 8.62 1.43
N PHE A 134 10.94 7.72 2.27
CA PHE A 134 11.51 6.45 1.81
C PHE A 134 10.46 5.51 1.22
N ASP A 135 9.27 5.42 1.81
CA ASP A 135 8.15 4.67 1.22
C ASP A 135 7.79 5.18 -0.18
N GLN A 136 7.75 6.51 -0.36
CA GLN A 136 7.55 7.12 -1.68
C GLN A 136 8.70 6.81 -2.65
N TYR A 137 9.96 6.83 -2.20
CA TYR A 137 11.09 6.48 -3.06
C TYR A 137 11.05 5.02 -3.50
N LEU A 138 10.68 4.10 -2.61
CA LEU A 138 10.50 2.69 -2.98
C LEU A 138 9.45 2.50 -4.09
N MET A 139 8.40 3.34 -4.12
CA MET A 139 7.36 3.28 -5.15
C MET A 139 7.74 4.00 -6.45
N TYR A 140 8.30 5.21 -6.35
CA TYR A 140 8.44 6.12 -7.49
C TYR A 140 9.88 6.30 -8.00
N ARG A 141 10.88 6.02 -7.17
CA ARG A 141 12.32 6.15 -7.47
C ARG A 141 13.12 4.99 -6.87
N PRO A 142 12.75 3.72 -7.15
CA PRO A 142 13.45 2.58 -6.57
C PRO A 142 14.93 2.51 -6.97
N ASP A 143 15.29 3.13 -8.12
CA ASP A 143 16.66 3.29 -8.60
C ASP A 143 17.53 4.13 -7.66
N TRP A 144 16.96 5.12 -6.96
CA TRP A 144 17.71 5.91 -5.98
C TRP A 144 18.09 5.07 -4.77
N ILE A 145 17.13 4.29 -4.24
CA ILE A 145 17.38 3.39 -3.11
C ILE A 145 18.41 2.32 -3.46
N GLN A 146 18.42 1.82 -4.70
CA GLN A 146 19.44 0.87 -5.16
C GLN A 146 20.84 1.49 -5.31
N SER A 147 20.91 2.81 -5.51
CA SER A 147 22.19 3.51 -5.72
C SER A 147 22.85 3.99 -4.43
N TRP A 148 22.10 4.12 -3.33
CA TRP A 148 22.60 4.54 -2.02
C TRP A 148 23.17 3.35 -1.25
#